data_AF-A0A4R4E7N0-F1
#
_entry.id   AF-A0A4R4E7N0-F1
#
_cell.length_a   1.000
_cell.length_b   1.000
_cell.length_c   1.000
_cell.angle_alpha   90.00
_cell.angle_beta   90.00
_cell.angle_gamma   90.00
#
_symmetry.space_group_name_H-M   'P 1'
#
loop_
_entity.id
_entity.type
_entity.pdbx_description
1 polymer ?
#
loop_
_entity_poly.entity_id
_entity_poly.type
_entity_poly.pdbx_seq_one_letter_code
_entity_poly.pdbx_strand_id
1 'polypeptide(L)'
;MNRIRSLDIVRGLVMIIMALDHTRDLLHVSSITQQPTDLATTTPALFFTRWITHLCAPTFVFLSGASAFLSLQRRGDRAAARRFLFTRGLSLILLEFTLVNFGIWFDIRFGVLLFDVIATIGTGFIVLGLLLNASVRTIAIIGLSIIFLHDAALMLPIAEGAPLKKILMPLFGPAAYSFGAGRTFVMGYPPIPWLGILLTGFAAGRLFLRSETDRKRLFVRIGLASLALFFLLRGLNVYGDTVPWEEQKNTVFTILSFLNVSKYPPSLSFTLAMLGIMFLLLAATEGARGKGAAIAIVYGRVPLFYFIVHWYLIHPILFVIIALQGYRPVDYRFGFNFGRPEGPSGVSLGWIYVLWIVVVIALWPLCRWYDRYKTAHPEKGWVRYL
;
A
#
# COMPACT_ATOMS: atom_id res chain seq x y z
N MET A 1 -20.69 -16.49 10.50
CA MET A 1 -20.48 -15.64 9.30
C MET A 1 -19.61 -16.38 8.31
N ASN A 2 -20.09 -16.54 7.06
CA ASN A 2 -19.29 -17.15 5.99
C ASN A 2 -18.19 -16.19 5.52
N ARG A 3 -17.07 -16.76 5.05
CA ARG A 3 -15.92 -16.00 4.53
C ARG A 3 -16.31 -15.25 3.25
N ILE A 4 -15.96 -13.97 3.19
CA ILE A 4 -16.33 -13.08 2.07
C ILE A 4 -15.29 -13.21 0.97
N ARG A 5 -15.66 -13.87 -0.13
CA ARG A 5 -14.73 -14.21 -1.23
C ARG A 5 -14.22 -12.98 -1.98
N SER A 6 -15.07 -11.98 -2.24
CA SER A 6 -14.68 -10.75 -2.96
C SER A 6 -13.51 -10.05 -2.27
N LEU A 7 -13.50 -10.05 -0.93
CA LEU A 7 -12.43 -9.48 -0.12
C LEU A 7 -11.09 -10.20 -0.31
N ASP A 8 -11.09 -11.54 -0.33
CA ASP A 8 -9.87 -12.31 -0.64
C ASP A 8 -9.43 -12.10 -2.10
N ILE A 9 -10.37 -12.08 -3.06
CA ILE A 9 -10.05 -11.89 -4.48
C ILE A 9 -9.37 -10.54 -4.70
N VAL A 10 -9.96 -9.45 -4.20
CA VAL A 10 -9.39 -8.10 -4.38
C VAL A 10 -8.03 -7.97 -3.71
N ARG A 11 -7.84 -8.52 -2.50
CA ARG A 11 -6.50 -8.58 -1.86
C ARG A 11 -5.48 -9.31 -2.73
N GLY A 12 -5.89 -10.42 -3.32
CA GLY A 12 -5.03 -11.21 -4.20
C GLY A 12 -4.63 -10.49 -5.47
N LEU A 13 -5.61 -9.88 -6.15
CA LEU A 13 -5.36 -9.06 -7.35
C LEU A 13 -4.37 -7.94 -7.04
N VAL A 14 -4.57 -7.28 -5.91
CA VAL A 14 -3.69 -6.20 -5.48
C VAL A 14 -2.29 -6.71 -5.08
N MET A 15 -2.16 -7.90 -4.48
CA MET A 15 -0.84 -8.51 -4.24
C MET A 15 -0.09 -8.80 -5.55
N ILE A 16 -0.80 -9.31 -6.56
CA ILE A 16 -0.25 -9.56 -7.89
C ILE A 16 0.25 -8.25 -8.51
N ILE A 17 -0.57 -7.19 -8.48
CA ILE A 17 -0.20 -5.87 -9.04
C ILE A 17 0.93 -5.22 -8.24
N MET A 18 0.93 -5.32 -6.92
CA MET A 18 1.97 -4.74 -6.04
C MET A 18 3.37 -5.27 -6.39
N ALA A 19 3.50 -6.57 -6.67
CA ALA A 19 4.78 -7.14 -7.05
C ALA A 19 5.36 -6.55 -8.34
N LEU A 20 4.53 -6.01 -9.25
CA LEU A 20 5.01 -5.30 -10.43
C LEU A 20 5.76 -4.01 -10.04
N ASP A 21 5.26 -3.29 -9.05
CA ASP A 21 5.88 -2.05 -8.55
C ASP A 21 7.28 -2.32 -8.01
N HIS A 22 7.40 -3.32 -7.14
CA HIS A 22 8.68 -3.65 -6.50
C HIS A 22 9.66 -4.35 -7.46
N THR A 23 9.15 -5.14 -8.42
CA THR A 23 9.99 -5.65 -9.51
C THR A 23 10.56 -4.47 -10.31
N ARG A 24 9.73 -3.48 -10.66
CA ARG A 24 10.15 -2.27 -11.38
C ARG A 24 11.14 -1.43 -10.55
N ASP A 25 10.86 -1.18 -9.27
CA ASP A 25 11.72 -0.37 -8.40
C ASP A 25 13.12 -0.97 -8.26
N LEU A 26 13.23 -2.29 -8.15
CA LEU A 26 14.52 -2.95 -8.00
C LEU A 26 15.25 -3.09 -9.33
N LEU A 27 14.54 -3.50 -10.37
CA LEU A 27 15.17 -4.03 -11.59
C LEU A 27 15.12 -3.08 -12.77
N HIS A 28 14.26 -2.06 -12.80
CA HIS A 28 14.14 -1.20 -13.98
C HIS A 28 15.39 -0.34 -14.15
N VAL A 29 15.87 -0.22 -15.38
CA VAL A 29 17.13 0.47 -15.68
C VAL A 29 17.22 1.87 -15.08
N SER A 30 16.11 2.64 -15.11
CA SER A 30 16.06 4.01 -14.59
C SER A 30 15.49 4.15 -13.17
N SER A 31 15.18 3.08 -12.45
CA SER A 31 14.44 3.19 -11.17
C SER A 31 15.18 3.95 -10.06
N ILE A 32 16.52 4.00 -10.10
CA ILE A 32 17.33 4.74 -9.12
C ILE A 32 17.41 6.23 -9.49
N THR A 33 17.39 6.55 -10.78
CA THR A 33 17.69 7.90 -11.28
C THR A 33 16.45 8.69 -11.68
N GLN A 34 15.30 8.02 -11.84
CA GLN A 34 14.11 8.61 -12.43
C GLN A 34 12.84 8.20 -11.68
N GLN A 35 11.97 9.16 -11.42
CA GLN A 35 10.60 8.87 -10.98
C GLN A 35 9.73 8.45 -12.17
N PRO A 36 9.01 7.33 -12.09
CA PRO A 36 8.21 6.81 -13.22
C PRO A 36 7.00 7.69 -13.57
N THR A 37 6.62 8.63 -12.70
CA THR A 37 5.52 9.59 -12.92
C THR A 37 6.00 11.00 -13.28
N ASP A 38 7.30 11.24 -13.40
CA ASP A 38 7.82 12.51 -13.88
C ASP A 38 7.51 12.69 -15.37
N LEU A 39 6.66 13.66 -15.70
CA LEU A 39 6.15 13.89 -17.06
C LEU A 39 7.22 14.40 -18.03
N ALA A 40 8.33 14.95 -17.51
CA ALA A 40 9.45 15.37 -18.34
C ALA A 40 10.18 14.16 -18.95
N THR A 41 10.31 13.09 -18.17
CA THR A 41 11.18 11.96 -18.50
C THR A 41 10.44 10.64 -18.74
N THR A 42 9.18 10.51 -18.30
CA THR A 42 8.42 9.27 -18.38
C THR A 42 7.89 8.96 -19.78
N THR A 43 7.44 7.72 -19.95
CA THR A 43 6.64 7.26 -21.09
C THR A 43 5.26 6.85 -20.60
N PRO A 44 4.21 6.86 -21.44
CA PRO A 44 2.88 6.39 -21.04
C PRO A 44 2.90 4.98 -20.43
N ALA A 45 3.70 4.06 -20.99
CA ALA A 45 3.81 2.69 -20.47
C ALA A 45 4.43 2.66 -19.05
N LEU A 46 5.50 3.43 -18.82
CA LEU A 46 6.15 3.51 -17.50
C LEU A 46 5.25 4.21 -16.47
N PHE A 47 4.58 5.29 -16.87
CA PHE A 47 3.60 6.00 -16.06
C PHE A 47 2.48 5.06 -15.62
N PHE A 48 1.82 4.37 -16.55
CA PHE A 48 0.70 3.48 -16.21
C PHE A 48 1.17 2.26 -15.40
N THR A 49 2.40 1.78 -15.61
CA THR A 49 3.00 0.75 -14.75
C THR A 49 3.07 1.20 -13.30
N ARG A 50 3.43 2.46 -13.03
CA ARG A 50 3.37 3.03 -11.68
C ARG A 50 1.95 3.33 -11.22
N TRP A 51 1.13 3.89 -12.10
CA TRP A 51 -0.18 4.40 -11.73
C TRP A 51 -1.13 3.27 -11.31
N ILE A 52 -1.12 2.11 -11.99
CA ILE A 52 -1.97 0.97 -11.58
C ILE A 52 -1.58 0.41 -10.21
N THR A 53 -0.32 0.53 -9.80
CA THR A 53 0.16 0.04 -8.51
C THR A 53 -0.18 0.99 -7.36
N HIS A 54 -0.58 2.24 -7.65
CA HIS A 54 -1.14 3.16 -6.66
C HIS A 54 -2.37 2.59 -5.97
N LEU A 55 -3.12 1.71 -6.63
CA LEU A 55 -4.26 1.00 -6.06
C LEU A 55 -3.89 0.21 -4.78
N CYS A 56 -2.62 -0.20 -4.65
CA CYS A 56 -2.27 -1.26 -3.71
C CYS A 56 -2.33 -0.85 -2.24
N ALA A 57 -1.59 0.20 -1.89
CA ALA A 57 -1.54 0.70 -0.52
C ALA A 57 -2.93 1.09 0.05
N PRO A 58 -3.74 1.97 -0.59
CA PRO A 58 -5.03 2.36 -0.04
C PRO A 58 -5.99 1.18 0.07
N THR A 59 -5.97 0.25 -0.88
CA THR A 59 -6.79 -0.97 -0.80
C THR A 59 -6.41 -1.83 0.41
N PHE A 60 -5.12 -2.06 0.65
CA PHE A 60 -4.69 -2.85 1.82
C PHE A 60 -5.02 -2.18 3.15
N VAL A 61 -4.75 -0.88 3.26
CA VAL A 61 -5.03 -0.12 4.48
C VAL A 61 -6.54 -0.13 4.78
N PHE A 62 -7.37 0.13 3.77
CA PHE A 62 -8.82 0.12 3.89
C PHE A 62 -9.36 -1.27 4.26
N LEU A 63 -8.95 -2.32 3.53
CA LEU A 63 -9.41 -3.70 3.78
C LEU A 63 -8.90 -4.26 5.10
N SER A 64 -7.78 -3.75 5.62
CA SER A 64 -7.28 -4.08 6.97
C SER A 64 -8.22 -3.55 8.04
N GLY A 65 -8.68 -2.30 7.91
CA GLY A 65 -9.74 -1.73 8.76
C GLY A 65 -11.03 -2.55 8.67
N ALA A 66 -11.51 -2.84 7.45
CA ALA A 66 -12.73 -3.63 7.25
C ALA A 66 -12.64 -5.02 7.89
N SER A 67 -11.47 -5.66 7.81
CA SER A 67 -11.25 -6.95 8.46
C SER A 67 -11.15 -6.89 9.98
N ALA A 68 -10.63 -5.79 10.53
CA ALA A 68 -10.67 -5.56 11.98
C ALA A 68 -12.12 -5.50 12.49
N PHE A 69 -13.02 -4.81 11.76
CA PHE A 69 -14.45 -4.78 12.09
C PHE A 69 -15.10 -6.17 12.00
N LEU A 70 -14.86 -6.90 10.91
CA LEU A 70 -15.41 -8.26 10.74
C LEU A 70 -14.83 -9.27 11.75
N SER A 71 -13.60 -9.05 12.22
CA SER A 71 -12.99 -9.84 13.29
C SER A 71 -13.66 -9.56 14.64
N LEU A 72 -13.89 -8.28 14.95
CA LEU A 72 -14.62 -7.86 16.15
C LEU A 72 -16.04 -8.45 16.19
N GLN A 73 -16.79 -8.35 15.09
CA GLN A 73 -18.15 -8.90 15.00
C GLN A 73 -18.20 -10.42 15.21
N ARG A 74 -17.20 -11.16 14.71
CA ARG A 74 -17.12 -12.60 14.91
C ARG A 74 -16.78 -13.01 16.34
N ARG A 75 -15.99 -12.21 17.05
CA ARG A 75 -15.53 -12.51 18.42
C ARG A 75 -16.54 -12.07 19.48
N GLY A 76 -17.28 -10.99 19.26
CA GLY A 76 -18.20 -10.42 20.25
C GLY A 76 -17.54 -9.76 21.46
N ASP A 77 -16.22 -9.91 21.65
CA ASP A 77 -15.46 -9.37 22.77
C ASP A 77 -14.57 -8.20 22.33
N ARG A 78 -14.91 -6.99 22.82
CA ARG A 78 -14.16 -5.75 22.56
C ARG A 78 -12.80 -5.72 23.26
N ALA A 79 -12.68 -6.26 24.47
CA ALA A 79 -11.43 -6.27 25.21
C ALA A 79 -10.42 -7.20 24.53
N ALA A 80 -10.85 -8.40 24.13
CA ALA A 80 -10.02 -9.30 23.33
C ALA A 80 -9.66 -8.71 21.96
N ALA A 81 -10.60 -8.04 21.28
CA ALA A 81 -10.34 -7.36 20.02
C ALA A 81 -9.31 -6.23 20.18
N ARG A 82 -9.41 -5.43 21.25
CA ARG A 82 -8.42 -4.40 21.58
C ARG A 82 -7.04 -5.02 21.75
N ARG A 83 -6.90 -5.99 22.65
CA ARG A 83 -5.61 -6.67 22.89
C ARG A 83 -5.03 -7.23 21.59
N PHE A 84 -5.87 -7.85 20.76
CA PHE A 84 -5.46 -8.37 19.47
C PHE A 84 -4.94 -7.28 18.52
N LEU A 85 -5.63 -6.14 18.40
CA LEU A 85 -5.19 -5.02 17.58
C LEU A 85 -3.87 -4.42 18.05
N PHE A 86 -3.70 -4.24 19.37
CA PHE A 86 -2.45 -3.76 19.94
C PHE A 86 -1.28 -4.70 19.65
N THR A 87 -1.43 -6.00 19.98
CA THR A 87 -0.38 -6.99 19.73
C THR A 87 -0.09 -7.09 18.23
N ARG A 88 -1.12 -7.14 17.38
CA ARG A 88 -0.94 -7.20 15.92
C ARG A 88 -0.25 -5.95 15.38
N GLY A 89 -0.60 -4.78 15.88
CA GLY A 89 -0.01 -3.51 15.48
C GLY A 89 1.47 -3.44 15.84
N LEU A 90 1.82 -3.78 17.08
CA LEU A 90 3.21 -3.90 17.54
C LEU A 90 4.00 -4.93 16.71
N SER A 91 3.41 -6.09 16.42
CA SER A 91 4.06 -7.10 15.57
C SER A 91 4.33 -6.60 14.14
N LEU A 92 3.42 -5.81 13.55
CA LEU A 92 3.63 -5.23 12.21
C LEU A 92 4.74 -4.17 12.21
N ILE A 93 4.79 -3.32 13.23
CA ILE A 93 5.87 -2.32 13.38
C ILE A 93 7.22 -3.00 13.59
N LEU A 94 7.27 -4.04 14.44
CA LEU A 94 8.50 -4.81 14.63
C LEU A 94 8.94 -5.47 13.31
N LEU A 95 8.01 -6.05 12.57
CA LEU A 95 8.27 -6.67 11.28
C LEU A 95 8.77 -5.67 10.23
N GLU A 96 8.20 -4.46 10.21
CA GLU A 96 8.63 -3.36 9.34
C GLU A 96 10.13 -3.09 9.52
N PHE A 97 10.54 -2.79 10.75
CA PHE A 97 11.90 -2.38 11.07
C PHE A 97 12.91 -3.54 11.13
N THR A 98 12.46 -4.76 10.85
CA THR A 98 13.32 -5.95 10.81
C THR A 98 13.29 -6.58 9.42
N LEU A 99 12.39 -7.55 9.19
CA LEU A 99 12.37 -8.35 7.97
C LEU A 99 12.01 -7.54 6.73
N VAL A 100 11.16 -6.51 6.85
CA VAL A 100 10.76 -5.72 5.66
C VAL A 100 11.85 -4.74 5.28
N ASN A 101 12.38 -3.97 6.22
CA ASN A 101 13.50 -3.06 5.93
C ASN A 101 14.74 -3.81 5.40
N PHE A 102 15.08 -4.96 5.99
CA PHE A 102 16.13 -5.81 5.42
C PHE A 102 15.74 -6.32 4.03
N GLY A 103 14.49 -6.74 3.85
CA GLY A 103 13.97 -7.20 2.56
C GLY A 103 13.95 -6.12 1.47
N ILE A 104 13.75 -4.84 1.82
CA ILE A 104 13.73 -3.71 0.89
C ILE A 104 15.15 -3.27 0.55
N TRP A 105 16.05 -3.12 1.54
CA TRP A 105 17.36 -2.50 1.31
C TRP A 105 18.51 -3.50 1.12
N PHE A 106 18.29 -4.75 1.54
CA PHE A 106 19.30 -5.81 1.65
C PHE A 106 20.57 -5.40 2.40
N ASP A 107 20.46 -4.40 3.29
CA ASP A 107 21.56 -3.85 4.08
C ASP A 107 21.54 -4.38 5.52
N ILE A 108 22.51 -5.23 5.88
CA ILE A 108 22.64 -5.78 7.23
C ILE A 108 22.94 -4.71 8.30
N ARG A 109 23.46 -3.55 7.88
CA ARG A 109 23.80 -2.44 8.80
C ARG A 109 22.58 -1.59 9.16
N PHE A 110 21.45 -1.80 8.47
CA PHE A 110 20.25 -0.97 8.58
C PHE A 110 20.58 0.52 8.49
N GLY A 111 21.37 0.90 7.47
CA GLY A 111 21.72 2.29 7.20
C GLY A 111 20.51 3.16 6.87
N VAL A 112 19.47 2.57 6.27
CA VAL A 112 18.18 3.23 6.04
C VAL A 112 17.09 2.47 6.79
N LEU A 113 16.31 3.18 7.59
CA LEU A 113 15.10 2.68 8.25
C LEU A 113 13.89 3.40 7.65
N LEU A 114 13.11 2.68 6.87
CA LEU A 114 11.88 3.15 6.24
C LEU A 114 10.67 2.81 7.12
N PHE A 115 9.90 3.83 7.49
CA PHE A 115 8.54 3.68 7.99
C PHE A 115 7.60 3.54 6.78
N ASP A 116 7.38 2.30 6.36
CA ASP A 116 6.55 1.95 5.20
C ASP A 116 5.11 1.55 5.62
N VAL A 117 4.34 1.07 4.64
CA VAL A 117 2.91 0.79 4.74
C VAL A 117 2.52 -0.16 5.88
N ILE A 118 3.35 -1.15 6.24
CA ILE A 118 2.94 -2.11 7.28
C ILE A 118 3.12 -1.54 8.68
N ALA A 119 4.14 -0.72 8.93
CA ALA A 119 4.23 0.08 10.16
C ALA A 119 3.07 1.07 10.26
N THR A 120 2.68 1.70 9.16
CA THR A 120 1.50 2.60 9.13
C THR A 120 0.22 1.87 9.51
N ILE A 121 -0.02 0.67 8.95
CA ILE A 121 -1.16 -0.18 9.35
C ILE A 121 -1.05 -0.57 10.82
N GLY A 122 0.16 -0.90 11.29
CA GLY A 122 0.41 -1.27 12.68
C GLY A 122 0.06 -0.15 13.66
N THR A 123 0.52 1.08 13.39
CA THR A 123 0.14 2.29 14.14
C THR A 123 -1.37 2.53 14.06
N GLY A 124 -1.97 2.36 12.89
CA GLY A 124 -3.41 2.49 12.71
C GLY A 124 -4.23 1.48 13.54
N PHE A 125 -3.75 0.25 13.70
CA PHE A 125 -4.38 -0.74 14.59
C PHE A 125 -4.28 -0.38 16.07
N ILE A 126 -3.14 0.18 16.51
CA ILE A 126 -2.99 0.68 17.88
C ILE A 126 -4.01 1.79 18.16
N VAL A 127 -4.09 2.78 17.26
CA VAL A 127 -5.06 3.88 17.38
C VAL A 127 -6.50 3.37 17.32
N LEU A 128 -6.83 2.49 16.38
CA LEU A 128 -8.15 1.88 16.29
C LEU A 128 -8.50 1.10 17.58
N GLY A 129 -7.53 0.42 18.19
CA GLY A 129 -7.67 -0.28 19.47
C GLY A 129 -8.09 0.64 20.62
N LEU A 130 -7.55 1.86 20.65
CA LEU A 130 -7.95 2.93 21.58
C LEU A 130 -9.37 3.43 21.28
N LEU A 131 -9.71 3.56 19.99
CA LEU A 131 -11.01 4.05 19.54
C LEU A 131 -12.14 3.01 19.60
N LEU A 132 -11.88 1.74 19.93
CA LEU A 132 -12.91 0.68 19.92
C LEU A 132 -14.12 0.91 20.84
N ASN A 133 -14.01 1.80 21.83
CA ASN A 133 -15.15 2.18 22.68
C ASN A 133 -16.10 3.16 21.99
N ALA A 134 -15.62 3.90 20.98
CA ALA A 134 -16.42 4.84 20.23
C ALA A 134 -17.41 4.12 19.32
N SER A 135 -18.51 4.79 18.97
CA SER A 135 -19.46 4.25 18.01
C SER A 135 -18.80 4.13 16.62
N VAL A 136 -19.22 3.15 15.83
CA VAL A 136 -18.71 2.99 14.46
C VAL A 136 -19.02 4.23 13.59
N ARG A 137 -20.07 5.00 13.93
CA ARG A 137 -20.36 6.29 13.28
C ARG A 137 -19.31 7.34 13.63
N THR A 138 -18.89 7.42 14.89
CA THR A 138 -17.81 8.32 15.33
C THR A 138 -16.50 7.99 14.63
N ILE A 139 -16.15 6.70 14.55
CA ILE A 139 -14.94 6.25 13.84
C ILE A 139 -15.01 6.61 12.34
N ALA A 140 -16.19 6.47 11.73
CA ALA A 140 -16.42 6.88 10.33
C ALA A 140 -16.22 8.39 10.12
N ILE A 141 -16.78 9.21 11.03
CA ILE A 141 -16.64 10.67 10.97
C ILE A 141 -15.16 11.05 11.09
N ILE A 142 -14.43 10.51 12.07
CA ILE A 142 -12.99 10.77 12.23
C ILE A 142 -12.23 10.38 10.96
N GLY A 143 -12.47 9.18 10.43
CA GLY A 143 -11.79 8.69 9.23
C GLY A 143 -12.03 9.55 7.99
N LEU A 144 -13.30 9.91 7.74
CA LEU A 144 -13.67 10.77 6.62
C LEU A 144 -13.16 12.20 6.80
N SER A 145 -13.22 12.76 8.01
CA SER A 145 -12.67 14.09 8.30
C SER A 145 -11.17 14.14 8.00
N ILE A 146 -10.41 13.11 8.38
CA ILE A 146 -8.99 13.04 8.02
C ILE A 146 -8.82 13.01 6.49
N ILE A 147 -9.50 12.10 5.79
CA ILE A 147 -9.38 12.00 4.32
C ILE A 147 -9.70 13.34 3.64
N PHE A 148 -10.78 14.00 4.03
CA PHE A 148 -11.27 15.20 3.36
C PHE A 148 -10.54 16.49 3.76
N LEU A 149 -9.89 16.54 4.93
CA LEU A 149 -9.37 17.80 5.49
C LEU A 149 -7.85 17.79 5.71
N HIS A 150 -7.17 16.64 5.67
CA HIS A 150 -5.73 16.60 5.97
C HIS A 150 -4.87 17.37 4.95
N ASP A 151 -5.29 17.44 3.68
CA ASP A 151 -4.61 18.23 2.65
C ASP A 151 -4.55 19.72 3.04
N ALA A 152 -5.63 20.24 3.62
CA ALA A 152 -5.68 21.63 4.09
C ALA A 152 -4.71 21.91 5.26
N ALA A 153 -4.42 20.90 6.09
CA ALA A 153 -3.44 21.05 7.17
C ALA A 153 -2.02 21.29 6.64
N LEU A 154 -1.70 20.79 5.43
CA LEU A 154 -0.42 21.04 4.76
C LEU A 154 -0.32 22.45 4.18
N MET A 155 -1.45 23.13 3.98
CA MET A 155 -1.51 24.51 3.45
C MET A 155 -1.35 25.58 4.54
N LEU A 156 -1.30 25.20 5.83
CA LEU A 156 -1.16 26.16 6.93
C LEU A 156 0.24 26.80 6.90
N PRO A 157 0.35 28.15 6.98
CA PRO A 157 1.62 28.87 6.94
C PRO A 157 2.35 28.79 8.29
N ILE A 158 2.78 27.58 8.68
CA ILE A 158 3.56 27.37 9.90
C ILE A 158 5.05 27.58 9.57
N ALA A 159 5.69 28.47 10.32
CA ALA A 159 7.12 28.77 10.19
C ALA A 159 7.98 27.48 10.27
N GLU A 160 8.95 27.33 9.39
CA GLU A 160 9.79 26.12 9.27
C GLU A 160 10.58 25.77 10.52
N GLY A 161 10.97 26.79 11.30
CA GLY A 161 11.68 26.61 12.56
C GLY A 161 10.80 26.18 13.74
N ALA A 162 9.47 26.25 13.62
CA ALA A 162 8.57 25.99 14.74
C ALA A 162 8.68 24.53 15.22
N PRO A 163 8.89 24.29 16.53
CA PRO A 163 8.94 22.94 17.08
C PRO A 163 7.71 22.11 16.72
N LEU A 164 6.53 22.76 16.67
CA LEU A 164 5.27 22.16 16.28
C LEU A 164 5.33 21.56 14.86
N LYS A 165 5.91 22.27 13.89
CA LYS A 165 6.06 21.78 12.51
C LYS A 165 7.02 20.59 12.45
N LYS A 166 8.15 20.66 13.16
CA LYS A 166 9.14 19.57 13.21
C LYS A 166 8.59 18.27 13.81
N ILE A 167 7.71 18.38 14.80
CA ILE A 167 7.11 17.22 15.49
C ILE A 167 5.89 16.69 14.74
N LEU A 168 5.00 17.56 14.25
CA LEU A 168 3.73 17.13 13.66
C LEU A 168 3.81 16.84 12.17
N MET A 169 4.57 17.60 11.38
CA MET A 169 4.59 17.44 9.92
C MET A 169 4.93 16.02 9.44
N PRO A 170 5.79 15.23 10.12
CA PRO A 170 6.07 13.84 9.71
C PRO A 170 4.87 12.91 9.85
N LEU A 171 3.90 13.29 10.68
CA LEU A 171 2.65 12.55 10.82
C LEU A 171 1.73 12.77 9.61
N PHE A 172 1.92 13.87 8.87
CA PHE A 172 1.09 14.30 7.75
C PHE A 172 1.78 14.18 6.39
N GLY A 173 3.11 14.23 6.31
CA GLY A 173 3.86 14.19 5.05
C GLY A 173 5.19 13.44 5.16
N PRO A 174 5.83 13.10 4.02
CA PRO A 174 7.13 12.44 4.02
C PRO A 174 8.22 13.27 4.68
N ALA A 175 9.16 12.59 5.33
CA ALA A 175 10.30 13.23 5.98
C ALA A 175 11.49 12.27 6.06
N ALA A 176 12.71 12.82 6.07
CA ALA A 176 13.93 12.05 6.28
C ALA A 176 14.75 12.67 7.40
N TYR A 177 15.26 11.82 8.29
CA TYR A 177 16.00 12.20 9.48
C TYR A 177 17.32 11.43 9.53
N SER A 178 18.42 12.14 9.35
CA SER A 178 19.74 11.57 9.59
C SER A 178 20.03 11.59 11.09
N PHE A 179 20.34 10.44 11.65
CA PHE A 179 20.89 10.32 12.99
C PHE A 179 22.29 9.69 12.85
N GLY A 180 23.25 10.14 13.68
CA GLY A 180 24.69 9.93 13.47
C GLY A 180 25.13 8.51 13.09
N ALA A 181 26.35 8.38 12.56
CA ALA A 181 26.92 7.16 11.99
C ALA A 181 26.30 6.70 10.64
N GLY A 182 25.90 7.67 9.81
CA GLY A 182 25.45 7.39 8.44
C GLY A 182 24.10 6.67 8.36
N ARG A 183 23.26 6.79 9.39
CA ARG A 183 21.91 6.20 9.42
C ARG A 183 20.85 7.25 9.10
N THR A 184 19.83 6.83 8.37
CA THR A 184 18.71 7.69 7.98
C THR A 184 17.39 7.00 8.27
N PHE A 185 16.51 7.67 9.01
CA PHE A 185 15.12 7.27 9.18
C PHE A 185 14.25 8.01 8.16
N VAL A 186 13.50 7.27 7.35
CA VAL A 186 12.62 7.81 6.30
C VAL A 186 11.18 7.53 6.68
N MET A 187 10.40 8.59 6.90
CA MET A 187 8.95 8.52 7.00
C MET A 187 8.36 8.46 5.58
N GLY A 188 8.19 7.25 5.04
CA GLY A 188 7.64 7.05 3.70
C GLY A 188 6.10 7.11 3.67
N TYR A 189 5.46 6.52 4.68
CA TYR A 189 4.00 6.44 4.79
C TYR A 189 3.49 7.18 6.06
N PRO A 190 3.27 8.51 5.97
CA PRO A 190 2.90 9.33 7.12
C PRO A 190 1.60 8.84 7.78
N PRO A 191 1.57 8.56 9.09
CA PRO A 191 0.52 7.77 9.71
C PRO A 191 -0.89 8.38 9.67
N ILE A 192 -1.04 9.70 9.69
CA ILE A 192 -2.37 10.34 9.85
C ILE A 192 -3.24 10.20 8.59
N PRO A 193 -2.80 10.57 7.38
CA PRO A 193 -3.61 10.38 6.17
C PRO A 193 -4.07 8.92 5.98
N TRP A 194 -3.16 7.97 6.18
CA TRP A 194 -3.45 6.54 6.06
C TRP A 194 -4.36 6.03 7.19
N LEU A 195 -4.29 6.59 8.40
CA LEU A 195 -5.23 6.31 9.48
C LEU A 195 -6.66 6.64 9.04
N GLY A 196 -6.86 7.76 8.33
CA GLY A 196 -8.16 8.12 7.75
C GLY A 196 -8.77 7.00 6.90
N ILE A 197 -7.96 6.43 6.00
CA ILE A 197 -8.33 5.30 5.14
C ILE A 197 -8.65 4.05 5.97
N LEU A 198 -7.84 3.74 6.99
CA LEU A 198 -8.05 2.57 7.85
C LEU A 198 -9.34 2.67 8.68
N LEU A 199 -9.59 3.82 9.30
CA LEU A 199 -10.80 4.05 10.11
C LEU A 199 -12.07 4.03 9.25
N THR A 200 -12.00 4.61 8.05
CA THR A 200 -13.08 4.55 7.06
C THR A 200 -13.34 3.11 6.63
N GLY A 201 -12.28 2.33 6.39
CA GLY A 201 -12.36 0.89 6.15
C GLY A 201 -13.01 0.12 7.29
N PHE A 202 -12.65 0.41 8.54
CA PHE A 202 -13.29 -0.19 9.72
C PHE A 202 -14.80 0.08 9.75
N ALA A 203 -15.22 1.33 9.53
CA ALA A 203 -16.63 1.68 9.48
C ALA A 203 -17.36 0.99 8.31
N ALA A 204 -16.71 0.92 7.14
CA ALA A 204 -17.23 0.24 5.95
C ALA A 204 -17.29 -1.28 6.11
N GLY A 205 -16.63 -1.86 7.12
CA GLY A 205 -16.79 -3.25 7.53
C GLY A 205 -18.26 -3.66 7.73
N ARG A 206 -19.14 -2.73 8.14
CA ARG A 206 -20.59 -2.97 8.26
C ARG A 206 -21.26 -3.29 6.92
N LEU A 207 -20.76 -2.73 5.83
CA LEU A 207 -21.33 -2.91 4.49
C LEU A 207 -21.21 -4.38 4.03
N PHE A 208 -20.17 -5.06 4.51
CA PHE A 208 -19.91 -6.46 4.25
C PHE A 208 -20.90 -7.43 4.94
N LEU A 209 -21.72 -6.93 5.87
CA LEU A 209 -22.78 -7.71 6.53
C LEU A 209 -24.07 -7.78 5.71
N ARG A 210 -24.20 -6.96 4.65
CA ARG A 210 -25.39 -6.95 3.78
C ARG A 210 -25.44 -8.18 2.89
N SER A 211 -26.62 -8.43 2.30
CA SER A 211 -26.80 -9.42 1.24
C SER A 211 -25.83 -9.15 0.08
N GLU A 212 -25.45 -10.18 -0.67
CA GLU A 212 -24.52 -10.04 -1.81
C GLU A 212 -25.04 -9.03 -2.85
N THR A 213 -26.33 -9.11 -3.19
CA THR A 213 -26.98 -8.20 -4.14
C THR A 213 -26.94 -6.75 -3.68
N ASP A 214 -27.30 -6.48 -2.43
CA ASP A 214 -27.31 -5.12 -1.89
C ASP A 214 -25.90 -4.57 -1.73
N ARG A 215 -24.97 -5.41 -1.29
CA ARG A 215 -23.55 -5.07 -1.15
C ARG A 215 -22.96 -4.69 -2.50
N LYS A 216 -23.20 -5.47 -3.56
CA LYS A 216 -22.76 -5.17 -4.92
C LYS A 216 -23.30 -3.81 -5.40
N ARG A 217 -24.60 -3.57 -5.27
CA ARG A 217 -25.23 -2.29 -5.65
C ARG A 217 -24.62 -1.12 -4.89
N LEU A 218 -24.38 -1.28 -3.59
CA LEU A 218 -23.79 -0.25 -2.76
C LEU A 218 -22.34 0.05 -3.15
N PHE A 219 -21.53 -0.98 -3.39
CA PHE A 219 -20.14 -0.81 -3.82
C PHE A 219 -20.04 -0.13 -5.20
N VAL A 220 -20.93 -0.44 -6.15
CA VAL A 220 -21.01 0.32 -7.42
C VAL A 220 -21.32 1.79 -7.17
N ARG A 221 -22.32 2.09 -6.34
CA ARG A 221 -22.70 3.48 -6.04
C ARG A 221 -21.56 4.26 -5.37
N ILE A 222 -20.91 3.67 -4.37
CA ILE A 222 -19.78 4.31 -3.68
C ILE A 222 -18.63 4.50 -4.67
N GLY A 223 -18.28 3.47 -5.44
CA GLY A 223 -17.20 3.55 -6.44
C GLY A 223 -17.42 4.65 -7.46
N LEU A 224 -18.61 4.70 -8.08
CA LEU A 224 -18.96 5.73 -9.06
C LEU A 224 -19.04 7.13 -8.43
N ALA A 225 -19.60 7.26 -7.23
CA ALA A 225 -19.66 8.55 -6.53
C ALA A 225 -18.26 9.08 -6.18
N SER A 226 -17.36 8.21 -5.70
CA SER A 226 -15.97 8.58 -5.43
C SER A 226 -15.22 9.00 -6.69
N LEU A 227 -15.39 8.28 -7.80
CA LEU A 227 -14.79 8.66 -9.08
C LEU A 227 -15.37 9.96 -9.65
N ALA A 228 -16.69 10.15 -9.58
CA ALA A 228 -17.32 11.39 -10.01
C ALA A 228 -16.80 12.58 -9.19
N LEU A 229 -16.68 12.44 -7.87
CA LEU A 229 -16.09 13.47 -7.01
C LEU A 229 -14.61 13.71 -7.33
N PHE A 230 -13.85 12.67 -7.62
CA PHE A 230 -12.46 12.80 -8.09
C PHE A 230 -12.39 13.64 -9.37
N PHE A 231 -13.18 13.32 -10.40
CA PHE A 231 -13.20 14.09 -11.65
C PHE A 231 -13.65 15.52 -11.44
N LEU A 232 -14.62 15.77 -10.56
CA LEU A 232 -15.07 17.12 -10.21
C LEU A 232 -13.95 17.94 -9.55
N LEU A 233 -13.33 17.41 -8.50
CA LEU A 233 -12.25 18.10 -7.78
C LEU A 233 -11.04 18.32 -8.69
N ARG A 234 -10.67 17.30 -9.47
CA ARG A 234 -9.54 17.39 -10.39
C ARG A 234 -9.82 18.34 -11.54
N GLY A 235 -11.06 18.39 -12.05
CA GLY A 235 -11.49 19.36 -13.05
C GLY A 235 -11.47 20.81 -12.55
N LEU A 236 -11.87 21.06 -11.30
CA LEU A 236 -11.76 22.38 -10.67
C LEU A 236 -10.31 22.77 -10.38
N ASN A 237 -9.44 21.80 -10.09
CA ASN A 237 -8.00 21.96 -9.91
C ASN A 237 -7.58 22.91 -8.75
N VAL A 238 -8.46 23.14 -7.78
CA VAL A 238 -8.20 24.03 -6.62
C VAL A 238 -7.85 23.25 -5.34
N TYR A 239 -8.49 22.11 -5.09
CA TYR A 239 -8.35 21.37 -3.85
C TYR A 239 -8.33 19.85 -4.08
N GLY A 240 -7.71 19.15 -3.13
CA GLY A 240 -7.68 17.69 -3.06
C GLY A 240 -6.47 17.05 -3.71
N ASP A 241 -5.53 17.84 -4.24
CA ASP A 241 -4.16 17.41 -4.49
C ASP A 241 -3.22 18.60 -4.25
N THR A 242 -2.03 18.35 -3.73
CA THR A 242 -1.03 19.40 -3.51
C THR A 242 -0.37 19.87 -4.79
N VAL A 243 -0.49 19.09 -5.88
CA VAL A 243 0.05 19.41 -7.20
C VAL A 243 -1.11 19.56 -8.18
N PRO A 244 -1.46 20.80 -8.58
CA PRO A 244 -2.40 21.05 -9.66
C PRO A 244 -1.95 20.35 -10.94
N TRP A 245 -2.88 19.80 -11.72
CA TRP A 245 -2.52 19.34 -13.06
C TRP A 245 -2.39 20.54 -13.98
N GLU A 246 -1.54 20.43 -14.98
CA GLU A 246 -1.31 21.47 -15.99
C GLU A 246 -1.27 20.87 -17.40
N GLU A 247 -1.47 21.71 -18.41
CA GLU A 247 -1.26 21.35 -19.80
C GLU A 247 0.20 20.96 -20.04
N GLN A 248 0.41 19.88 -20.79
CA GLN A 248 1.74 19.34 -21.08
C GLN A 248 2.02 19.42 -22.58
N LYS A 249 3.20 18.92 -22.98
CA LYS A 249 3.67 18.89 -24.36
C LYS A 249 2.71 18.32 -25.41
N ASN A 250 1.72 17.52 -25.01
CA ASN A 250 0.63 17.05 -25.87
C ASN A 250 -0.55 16.53 -25.03
N THR A 251 -1.68 16.25 -25.69
CA THR A 251 -2.91 15.74 -25.06
C THR A 251 -2.68 14.50 -24.20
N VAL A 252 -1.84 13.56 -24.64
CA VAL A 252 -1.56 12.34 -23.86
C VAL A 252 -0.90 12.71 -22.54
N PHE A 253 0.14 13.54 -22.55
CA PHE A 253 0.80 13.96 -21.31
C PHE A 253 -0.07 14.86 -20.45
N THR A 254 -0.99 15.66 -21.02
CA THR A 254 -1.98 16.41 -20.25
C THR A 254 -2.95 15.46 -19.53
N ILE A 255 -3.37 14.36 -20.16
CA ILE A 255 -4.15 13.30 -19.49
C ILE A 255 -3.32 12.64 -18.38
N LEU A 256 -2.03 12.35 -18.61
CA LEU A 256 -1.16 11.82 -17.57
C LEU A 256 -1.04 12.78 -16.39
N SER A 257 -0.88 14.08 -16.65
CA SER A 257 -0.87 15.17 -15.66
C SER A 257 -2.16 15.18 -14.82
N PHE A 258 -3.31 15.09 -15.47
CA PHE A 258 -4.61 14.99 -14.79
C PHE A 258 -4.70 13.77 -13.86
N LEU A 259 -4.22 12.62 -14.31
CA LEU A 259 -4.22 11.35 -13.56
C LEU A 259 -3.11 11.24 -12.51
N ASN A 260 -2.08 12.09 -12.59
CA ASN A 260 -0.96 12.10 -11.67
C ASN A 260 -1.39 12.77 -10.37
N VAL A 261 -1.65 11.95 -9.35
CA VAL A 261 -2.14 12.36 -8.04
C VAL A 261 -1.18 11.91 -6.94
N SER A 262 -1.06 12.75 -5.92
CA SER A 262 -0.07 12.62 -4.85
C SER A 262 -0.36 11.43 -3.94
N LYS A 263 0.56 10.47 -3.89
CA LYS A 263 0.50 9.28 -3.02
C LYS A 263 1.11 9.51 -1.63
N TYR A 264 2.08 10.41 -1.54
CA TYR A 264 2.91 10.62 -0.35
C TYR A 264 2.91 12.10 0.06
N PRO A 265 1.96 12.53 0.91
CA PRO A 265 0.86 11.76 1.49
C PRO A 265 -0.28 11.46 0.50
N PRO A 266 -1.18 10.50 0.81
CA PRO A 266 -2.29 10.16 -0.08
C PRO A 266 -3.33 11.28 -0.08
N SER A 267 -3.30 12.12 -1.11
CA SER A 267 -4.23 13.23 -1.27
C SER A 267 -5.69 12.78 -1.31
N LEU A 268 -6.63 13.70 -1.13
CA LEU A 268 -8.07 13.41 -1.31
C LEU A 268 -8.34 12.85 -2.71
N SER A 269 -7.74 13.42 -3.76
CA SER A 269 -7.89 12.97 -5.15
C SER A 269 -7.35 11.56 -5.35
N PHE A 270 -6.15 11.28 -4.81
CA PHE A 270 -5.58 9.93 -4.78
C PHE A 270 -6.52 8.94 -4.09
N THR A 271 -7.01 9.30 -2.91
CA THR A 271 -7.88 8.45 -2.09
C THR A 271 -9.21 8.16 -2.79
N LEU A 272 -9.85 9.18 -3.39
CA LEU A 272 -11.10 9.03 -4.14
C LEU A 272 -10.93 8.16 -5.38
N ALA A 273 -9.88 8.38 -6.17
CA ALA A 273 -9.60 7.59 -7.36
C ALA A 273 -9.34 6.12 -7.01
N MET A 274 -8.41 5.87 -6.08
CA MET A 274 -7.97 4.50 -5.77
C MET A 274 -9.03 3.72 -4.97
N LEU A 275 -9.68 4.32 -3.98
CA LEU A 275 -10.78 3.64 -3.27
C LEU A 275 -12.02 3.50 -4.15
N GLY A 276 -12.28 4.43 -5.06
CA GLY A 276 -13.33 4.32 -6.07
C GLY A 276 -13.15 3.08 -6.94
N ILE A 277 -11.96 2.90 -7.50
CA ILE A 277 -11.58 1.70 -8.28
C ILE A 277 -11.68 0.44 -7.41
N MET A 278 -11.17 0.47 -6.18
CA MET A 278 -11.28 -0.66 -5.24
C MET A 278 -12.73 -1.08 -5.00
N PHE A 279 -13.66 -0.14 -4.80
CA PHE A 279 -15.08 -0.47 -4.62
C PHE A 279 -15.71 -1.08 -5.88
N LEU A 280 -15.34 -0.59 -7.07
CA LEU A 280 -15.77 -1.21 -8.33
C LEU A 280 -15.20 -2.63 -8.49
N LEU A 281 -13.95 -2.87 -8.10
CA LEU A 281 -13.35 -4.21 -8.08
C LEU A 281 -14.04 -5.13 -7.08
N LEU A 282 -14.38 -4.63 -5.88
CA LEU A 282 -15.17 -5.39 -4.92
C LEU A 282 -16.54 -5.77 -5.51
N ALA A 283 -17.23 -4.82 -6.15
CA ALA A 283 -18.51 -5.09 -6.80
C ALA A 283 -18.41 -6.08 -7.97
N ALA A 284 -17.36 -5.98 -8.79
CA ALA A 284 -17.12 -6.87 -9.93
C ALA A 284 -16.77 -8.30 -9.50
N THR A 285 -16.17 -8.46 -8.32
CA THR A 285 -15.76 -9.76 -7.78
C THR A 285 -16.80 -10.40 -6.85
N GLU A 286 -17.91 -9.72 -6.56
CA GLU A 286 -19.07 -10.34 -5.90
C GLU A 286 -19.61 -11.50 -6.75
N GLY A 287 -19.75 -12.67 -6.13
CA GLY A 287 -20.21 -13.88 -6.80
C GLY A 287 -19.21 -14.52 -7.78
N ALA A 288 -18.01 -13.95 -7.97
CA ALA A 288 -17.04 -14.43 -8.94
C ALA A 288 -16.57 -15.87 -8.64
N ARG A 289 -16.63 -16.72 -9.67
CA ARG A 289 -16.21 -18.13 -9.66
C ARG A 289 -15.24 -18.39 -10.82
N GLY A 290 -14.53 -19.51 -10.77
CA GLY A 290 -13.60 -19.94 -11.83
C GLY A 290 -12.12 -19.85 -11.45
N LYS A 291 -11.25 -20.22 -12.41
CA LYS A 291 -9.82 -20.39 -12.19
C LYS A 291 -9.10 -19.10 -11.79
N GLY A 292 -9.40 -17.98 -12.46
CA GLY A 292 -8.80 -16.67 -12.13
C GLY A 292 -9.10 -16.23 -10.70
N ALA A 293 -10.37 -16.32 -10.28
CA ALA A 293 -10.78 -16.03 -8.90
C ALA A 293 -10.09 -16.98 -7.89
N ALA A 294 -9.96 -18.27 -8.24
CA ALA A 294 -9.27 -19.23 -7.37
C ALA A 294 -7.79 -18.89 -7.19
N ILE A 295 -7.10 -18.46 -8.26
CA ILE A 295 -5.69 -18.03 -8.21
C ILE A 295 -5.56 -16.78 -7.32
N ALA A 296 -6.36 -15.75 -7.55
CA ALA A 296 -6.33 -14.52 -6.76
C ALA A 296 -6.60 -14.80 -5.27
N ILE A 297 -7.58 -15.67 -4.96
CA ILE A 297 -7.87 -16.04 -3.57
C ILE A 297 -6.62 -16.56 -2.86
N VAL A 298 -5.82 -17.43 -3.47
CA VAL A 298 -4.61 -18.01 -2.82
C VAL A 298 -3.72 -16.92 -2.25
N TYR A 299 -3.39 -15.89 -3.04
CA TYR A 299 -2.59 -14.75 -2.55
C TYR A 299 -3.35 -13.93 -1.49
N GLY A 300 -4.63 -13.67 -1.72
CA GLY A 300 -5.44 -12.84 -0.85
C GLY A 300 -5.74 -13.42 0.54
N ARG A 301 -5.58 -14.74 0.72
CA ARG A 301 -5.70 -15.39 2.05
C ARG A 301 -4.47 -15.19 2.92
N VAL A 302 -3.30 -15.05 2.30
CA VAL A 302 -2.00 -14.93 2.98
C VAL A 302 -1.20 -13.70 2.52
N PRO A 303 -1.81 -12.50 2.51
CA PRO A 303 -1.22 -11.31 1.91
C PRO A 303 0.11 -10.92 2.56
N LEU A 304 0.21 -10.97 3.89
CA LEU A 304 1.46 -10.60 4.58
C LEU A 304 2.61 -11.57 4.25
N PHE A 305 2.32 -12.87 4.12
CA PHE A 305 3.33 -13.84 3.72
C PHE A 305 3.86 -13.54 2.31
N TYR A 306 2.96 -13.31 1.35
CA TYR A 306 3.36 -12.89 0.00
C TYR A 306 4.17 -11.58 0.05
N PHE A 307 3.70 -10.59 0.81
CA PHE A 307 4.36 -9.30 0.97
C PHE A 307 5.77 -9.43 1.58
N ILE A 308 6.03 -10.36 2.49
CA ILE A 308 7.40 -10.55 2.98
C ILE A 308 8.22 -11.28 1.92
N VAL A 309 7.78 -12.47 1.49
CA VAL A 309 8.60 -13.41 0.71
C VAL A 309 8.96 -12.86 -0.66
N HIS A 310 8.11 -12.02 -1.29
CA HIS A 310 8.44 -11.47 -2.61
C HIS A 310 9.72 -10.61 -2.59
N TRP A 311 9.99 -9.86 -1.51
CA TRP A 311 11.24 -9.10 -1.37
C TRP A 311 12.47 -10.01 -1.41
N TYR A 312 12.38 -11.14 -0.72
CA TYR A 312 13.43 -12.16 -0.66
C TYR A 312 13.52 -13.03 -1.91
N LEU A 313 12.61 -12.83 -2.89
CA LEU A 313 12.68 -13.45 -4.20
C LEU A 313 13.22 -12.47 -5.26
N ILE A 314 12.76 -11.21 -5.25
CA ILE A 314 13.16 -10.20 -6.23
C ILE A 314 14.61 -9.77 -6.03
N HIS A 315 15.09 -9.60 -4.77
CA HIS A 315 16.48 -9.22 -4.53
C HIS A 315 17.51 -10.22 -5.05
N PRO A 316 17.38 -11.55 -4.81
CA PRO A 316 18.25 -12.52 -5.44
C PRO A 316 18.23 -12.45 -6.97
N ILE A 317 17.06 -12.25 -7.59
CA ILE A 317 16.94 -12.05 -9.04
C ILE A 317 17.73 -10.82 -9.49
N LEU A 318 17.66 -9.71 -8.73
CA LEU A 318 18.46 -8.52 -8.97
C LEU A 318 19.96 -8.82 -8.94
N PHE A 319 20.45 -9.53 -7.93
CA PHE A 319 21.88 -9.87 -7.82
C PHE A 319 22.36 -10.76 -8.96
N VAL A 320 21.54 -11.74 -9.39
CA VAL A 320 21.84 -12.55 -10.57
C VAL A 320 21.93 -11.67 -11.81
N ILE A 321 20.99 -10.76 -12.03
CA ILE A 321 20.97 -9.88 -13.21
C ILE A 321 22.20 -8.96 -13.24
N ILE A 322 22.54 -8.29 -12.13
CA ILE A 322 23.69 -7.39 -12.12
C ILE A 322 25.02 -8.17 -12.22
N ALA A 323 25.09 -9.39 -11.69
CA ALA A 323 26.25 -10.27 -11.89
C ALA A 323 26.41 -10.68 -13.36
N LEU A 324 25.30 -11.02 -14.04
CA LEU A 324 25.30 -11.29 -15.49
C LEU A 324 25.66 -10.05 -16.33
N GLN A 325 25.45 -8.85 -15.80
CA GLN A 325 25.88 -7.58 -16.39
C GLN A 325 27.37 -7.25 -16.14
N GLY A 326 28.10 -8.12 -15.43
CA GLY A 326 29.54 -7.99 -15.20
C GLY A 326 29.93 -7.31 -13.89
N TYR A 327 28.97 -6.92 -13.05
CA TYR A 327 29.26 -6.32 -11.75
C TYR A 327 29.69 -7.35 -10.72
N ARG A 328 30.71 -6.99 -9.93
CA ARG A 328 31.25 -7.81 -8.85
C ARG A 328 30.64 -7.38 -7.51
N PRO A 329 30.65 -8.24 -6.47
CA PRO A 329 30.11 -7.88 -5.15
C PRO A 329 30.71 -6.61 -4.52
N VAL A 330 31.93 -6.21 -4.91
CA VAL A 330 32.59 -4.97 -4.47
C VAL A 330 31.90 -3.70 -5.01
N ASP A 331 31.18 -3.82 -6.12
CA ASP A 331 30.47 -2.72 -6.78
C ASP A 331 29.11 -2.45 -6.13
N TYR A 332 28.63 -3.35 -5.26
CA TYR A 332 27.28 -3.26 -4.72
C TYR A 332 27.16 -2.11 -3.71
N ARG A 333 26.05 -1.35 -3.80
CA ARG A 333 25.73 -0.25 -2.89
C ARG A 333 24.37 -0.49 -2.26
N PHE A 334 24.38 -0.88 -0.99
CA PHE A 334 23.16 -1.14 -0.21
C PHE A 334 22.56 0.17 0.34
N GLY A 335 21.30 0.11 0.80
CA GLY A 335 20.51 1.30 1.18
C GLY A 335 19.70 1.80 -0.02
N PHE A 336 19.65 3.11 -0.26
CA PHE A 336 18.79 3.71 -1.30
C PHE A 336 18.98 3.16 -2.73
N ASN A 337 20.09 2.49 -3.01
CA ASN A 337 20.36 1.85 -4.32
C ASN A 337 19.94 0.38 -4.38
N PHE A 338 19.31 -0.19 -3.35
CA PHE A 338 18.84 -1.59 -3.32
C PHE A 338 19.95 -2.66 -3.55
N GLY A 339 21.22 -2.31 -3.31
CA GLY A 339 22.36 -3.18 -3.62
C GLY A 339 22.91 -3.04 -5.03
N ARG A 340 22.35 -2.14 -5.86
CA ARG A 340 22.81 -1.90 -7.23
C ARG A 340 24.09 -1.05 -7.26
N PRO A 341 24.92 -1.23 -8.30
CA PRO A 341 26.10 -0.41 -8.51
C PRO A 341 25.72 1.01 -8.96
N GLU A 342 26.68 1.95 -8.88
CA GLU A 342 26.50 3.34 -9.34
C GLU A 342 26.39 3.47 -10.87
N GLY A 343 26.77 2.44 -11.62
CA GLY A 343 26.69 2.39 -13.08
C GLY A 343 25.33 1.91 -13.65
N PRO A 344 25.15 2.02 -14.98
CA PRO A 344 23.96 1.51 -15.66
C PRO A 344 23.74 0.03 -15.35
N SER A 345 22.60 -0.28 -14.75
CA SER A 345 22.25 -1.63 -14.29
C SER A 345 20.76 -1.86 -14.44
N GLY A 346 20.32 -3.11 -14.31
CA GLY A 346 18.90 -3.44 -14.44
C GLY A 346 18.45 -3.65 -15.89
N VAL A 347 17.15 -3.73 -16.12
CA VAL A 347 16.55 -4.20 -17.37
C VAL A 347 15.47 -3.26 -17.89
N SER A 348 15.16 -3.38 -19.18
CA SER A 348 14.08 -2.65 -19.84
C SER A 348 12.70 -2.98 -19.24
N LEU A 349 11.72 -2.09 -19.43
CA LEU A 349 10.34 -2.29 -18.96
C LEU A 349 9.69 -3.60 -19.47
N GLY A 350 9.99 -4.05 -20.70
CA GLY A 350 9.46 -5.32 -21.21
C GLY A 350 9.90 -6.53 -20.37
N TRP A 351 11.18 -6.57 -20.00
CA TRP A 351 11.72 -7.59 -19.10
C TRP A 351 11.16 -7.50 -17.69
N ILE A 352 10.79 -6.30 -17.21
CA ILE A 352 10.10 -6.15 -15.93
C ILE A 352 8.79 -6.92 -15.90
N TYR A 353 7.99 -6.89 -16.96
CA TYR A 353 6.75 -7.66 -17.01
C TYR A 353 7.01 -9.18 -17.00
N VAL A 354 8.04 -9.63 -17.71
CA VAL A 354 8.42 -11.06 -17.70
C VAL A 354 8.85 -11.50 -16.30
N LEU A 355 9.76 -10.76 -15.66
CA LEU A 355 10.26 -11.07 -14.32
C LEU A 355 9.14 -10.99 -13.27
N TRP A 356 8.25 -10.02 -13.39
CA TRP A 356 7.06 -9.92 -12.55
C TRP A 356 6.17 -11.16 -12.65
N ILE A 357 5.88 -11.64 -13.87
CA ILE A 357 5.09 -12.87 -14.08
C ILE A 357 5.80 -14.07 -13.46
N VAL A 358 7.11 -14.19 -13.64
CA VAL A 358 7.92 -15.26 -13.03
C VAL A 358 7.82 -15.23 -11.50
N VAL A 359 7.97 -14.05 -10.89
CA VAL A 359 7.84 -13.85 -9.43
C VAL A 359 6.46 -14.26 -8.94
N VAL A 360 5.39 -13.81 -9.62
CA VAL A 360 4.01 -14.15 -9.26
C VAL A 360 3.79 -15.67 -9.32
N ILE A 361 4.20 -16.33 -10.41
CA ILE A 361 4.07 -17.78 -10.59
C ILE A 361 4.86 -18.54 -9.52
N ALA A 362 6.10 -18.15 -9.25
CA ALA A 362 6.96 -18.79 -8.27
C ALA A 362 6.39 -18.69 -6.83
N LEU A 363 5.74 -17.58 -6.49
CA LEU A 363 5.13 -17.38 -5.18
C LEU A 363 3.81 -18.13 -4.98
N TRP A 364 3.13 -18.54 -6.07
CA TRP A 364 1.86 -19.24 -5.98
C TRP A 364 1.90 -20.53 -5.14
N PRO A 365 2.79 -21.51 -5.41
CA PRO A 365 2.86 -22.74 -4.63
C PRO A 365 3.21 -22.47 -3.15
N LEU A 366 4.08 -21.49 -2.88
CA LEU A 366 4.46 -21.10 -1.52
C LEU A 366 3.26 -20.53 -0.74
N CYS A 367 2.47 -19.64 -1.36
CA CYS A 367 1.27 -19.09 -0.75
C CYS A 367 0.22 -20.17 -0.51
N ARG A 368 0.04 -21.10 -1.46
CA ARG A 368 -0.89 -22.23 -1.31
C ARG A 368 -0.48 -23.15 -0.17
N TRP A 369 0.81 -23.44 -0.03
CA TRP A 369 1.35 -24.21 1.06
C TRP A 369 1.10 -23.51 2.41
N TYR A 370 1.43 -22.22 2.50
CA TYR A 370 1.26 -21.47 3.75
C TYR A 370 -0.22 -21.32 4.15
N ASP A 371 -1.14 -21.12 3.20
CA ASP A 371 -2.59 -21.10 3.46
C ASP A 371 -3.07 -22.42 4.08
N ARG A 372 -2.61 -23.57 3.54
CA ARG A 372 -2.91 -24.89 4.10
C ARG A 372 -2.31 -25.07 5.48
N TYR A 373 -1.04 -24.72 5.65
CA TYR A 373 -0.34 -24.82 6.93
C TYR A 373 -1.04 -24.00 8.02
N LYS A 374 -1.40 -22.74 7.72
CA LYS A 374 -2.12 -21.83 8.61
C LYS A 374 -3.50 -22.33 9.00
N THR A 375 -4.19 -22.97 8.06
CA THR A 375 -5.51 -23.55 8.31
C THR A 375 -5.43 -24.82 9.16
N ALA A 376 -4.39 -25.63 8.96
CA ALA A 376 -4.17 -26.88 9.69
C ALA A 376 -3.62 -26.67 11.11
N HIS A 377 -2.98 -25.53 11.40
CA HIS A 377 -2.33 -25.27 12.69
C HIS A 377 -2.87 -24.01 13.41
N PRO A 378 -4.18 -23.92 13.71
CA PRO A 378 -4.77 -22.75 14.36
C PRO A 378 -4.29 -22.54 15.80
N GLU A 379 -3.69 -23.55 16.42
CA GLU A 379 -3.08 -23.55 17.77
C GLU A 379 -1.79 -22.72 17.82
N LYS A 380 -1.07 -22.60 16.69
CA LYS A 380 0.15 -21.81 16.60
C LYS A 380 -0.19 -20.33 16.57
N GLY A 381 -0.20 -19.70 17.75
CA GLY A 381 -0.59 -18.31 17.95
C GLY A 381 0.11 -17.32 17.00
N TRP A 382 1.40 -17.52 16.72
CA TRP A 382 2.19 -16.65 15.84
C TRP A 382 1.63 -16.57 14.41
N VAL A 383 0.99 -17.62 13.90
CA VAL A 383 0.41 -17.67 12.54
C VAL A 383 -0.81 -16.74 12.41
N ARG A 384 -1.40 -16.30 13.53
CA ARG A 384 -2.45 -15.28 13.53
C ARG A 384 -1.88 -13.86 13.44
N TYR A 385 -0.62 -13.70 13.84
CA TYR A 385 0.15 -12.46 13.81
C TYR A 385 1.11 -12.39 12.61
N LEU A 386 1.12 -13.41 11.74
CA LEU A 386 1.72 -13.40 10.40
C LEU A 386 0.63 -13.67 9.36
#